data_AF-A0A963B214-F1
#
_entry.id   AF-A0A963B214-F1
#
_cell.length_a   1.000
_cell.length_b   1.000
_cell.length_c   1.000
_cell.angle_alpha   90.00
_cell.angle_beta   90.00
_cell.angle_gamma   90.00
#
_symmetry.space_group_name_H-M   'P 1'
#
loop_
_entity.id
_entity.type
_entity.pdbx_description
1 polymer ?
#
loop_
_entity_poly.entity_id
_entity_poly.type
_entity_poly.pdbx_seq_one_letter_code
_entity_poly.pdbx_strand_id
1 'polypeptide(L)'
;EKRPPDLQQMRFVSGVGEHKLTLYGQRFLDLILQQGPPEILDNRLSSTINETLYLHHQGLNIEQIARQRDLKPATVYDHFAEAIAAGVVNVRQILPLNENDYKRISAAMELLRSCDEKGLKSLYETLDKAYDYPVLRCIIASESG
;
A
#
# COMPACT_ATOMS: atom_id res chain seq x y z
N GLU A 1 -8.92 -8.49 12.66
CA GLU A 1 -10.29 -9.00 12.42
C GLU A 1 -10.24 -10.52 12.20
N LYS A 2 -11.28 -11.27 12.60
CA LYS A 2 -11.34 -12.73 12.42
C LYS A 2 -12.06 -13.06 11.11
N ARG A 3 -11.46 -13.91 10.27
CA ARG A 3 -12.09 -14.40 9.04
C ARG A 3 -13.16 -15.43 9.37
N PRO A 4 -14.40 -15.26 8.88
CA PRO A 4 -15.44 -16.24 9.08
C PRO A 4 -15.19 -17.47 8.19
N PRO A 5 -15.08 -18.68 8.76
CA PRO A 5 -14.85 -19.91 8.01
C PRO A 5 -16.12 -20.42 7.31
N ASP A 6 -17.28 -19.83 7.61
CA ASP A 6 -18.58 -20.26 7.15
C ASP A 6 -19.57 -19.09 7.05
N LEU A 7 -20.70 -19.35 6.39
CA LEU A 7 -21.77 -18.36 6.22
C LEU A 7 -22.38 -17.89 7.53
N GLN A 8 -22.42 -18.73 8.57
CA GLN A 8 -22.97 -18.32 9.86
C GLN A 8 -22.09 -17.28 10.52
N GLN A 9 -20.77 -17.41 10.39
CA GLN A 9 -19.82 -16.44 10.91
C GLN A 9 -19.72 -15.17 10.07
N MET A 10 -20.05 -15.23 8.78
CA MET A 10 -20.13 -14.03 7.94
C MET A 10 -21.18 -13.01 8.43
N ARG A 11 -22.23 -13.46 9.15
CA ARG A 11 -23.24 -12.57 9.76
C ARG A 11 -22.70 -11.66 10.85
N PHE A 12 -21.54 -11.99 11.42
CA PHE A 12 -20.91 -11.19 12.48
C PHE A 12 -19.84 -10.24 11.92
N VAL A 13 -19.63 -10.21 10.60
CA VAL A 13 -18.78 -9.22 9.95
C VAL A 13 -19.54 -7.89 9.87
N SER A 14 -18.96 -6.84 10.43
CA SER A 14 -19.53 -5.49 10.41
C SER A 14 -19.85 -5.06 8.96
N GLY A 15 -21.11 -4.72 8.68
CA GLY A 15 -21.57 -4.31 7.34
C GLY A 15 -22.20 -5.40 6.46
N VAL A 16 -22.23 -6.66 6.91
CA VAL A 16 -22.92 -7.78 6.24
C VAL A 16 -24.25 -8.09 6.93
N GLY A 17 -25.32 -7.44 6.49
CA GLY A 17 -26.69 -7.75 6.94
C GLY A 17 -27.24 -9.04 6.30
N GLU A 18 -28.27 -9.64 6.92
CA GLU A 18 -28.92 -10.89 6.48
C GLU A 18 -29.25 -10.90 4.98
N HIS A 19 -29.73 -9.78 4.42
CA HIS A 19 -30.07 -9.67 3.00
C HIS A 19 -28.87 -9.83 2.05
N LYS A 20 -27.71 -9.25 2.40
CA LYS A 20 -26.46 -9.39 1.62
C LYS A 20 -25.91 -10.81 1.72
N LEU A 21 -26.07 -11.44 2.89
CA LEU A 21 -25.65 -12.81 3.15
C LEU A 21 -26.44 -13.81 2.30
N THR A 22 -27.75 -13.64 2.17
CA THR A 22 -28.60 -14.51 1.34
C THR A 22 -28.31 -14.36 -0.15
N LEU A 23 -28.05 -13.14 -0.63
CA LEU A 23 -27.81 -12.85 -2.04
C LEU A 23 -26.40 -13.22 -2.52
N TYR A 24 -25.39 -12.97 -1.68
CA TYR A 24 -23.98 -13.02 -2.09
C TYR A 24 -23.12 -13.91 -1.20
N GLY A 25 -23.62 -14.36 -0.05
CA GLY A 25 -22.83 -15.04 0.97
C GLY A 25 -22.08 -16.25 0.43
N GLN A 26 -22.76 -17.17 -0.25
CA GLN A 26 -22.12 -18.39 -0.76
C GLN A 26 -21.05 -18.08 -1.82
N ARG A 27 -21.34 -17.20 -2.78
CA ARG A 27 -20.35 -16.79 -3.80
C ARG A 27 -19.15 -16.06 -3.19
N PHE A 28 -19.37 -15.26 -2.16
CA PHE A 28 -18.32 -14.53 -1.45
C PHE A 28 -17.45 -15.49 -0.63
N LEU A 29 -18.08 -16.46 0.06
CA LEU A 29 -17.39 -17.51 0.80
C LEU A 29 -16.59 -18.42 -0.14
N ASP A 30 -17.17 -18.82 -1.26
CA ASP A 30 -16.53 -19.63 -2.28
C ASP A 30 -15.31 -18.91 -2.88
N LEU A 31 -15.38 -17.58 -3.10
CA LEU A 31 -14.23 -16.79 -3.55
C LEU A 31 -13.10 -16.78 -2.52
N ILE A 32 -13.44 -16.58 -1.24
CA ILE A 32 -12.47 -16.58 -0.14
C ILE A 32 -11.81 -17.96 0.02
N LEU A 33 -12.60 -19.04 -0.12
CA LEU A 33 -12.15 -20.42 0.08
C LEU A 33 -11.43 -21.02 -1.14
N GLN A 34 -11.78 -20.62 -2.38
CA GLN A 34 -11.15 -21.15 -3.59
C GLN A 34 -9.77 -20.58 -3.87
N GLN A 35 -9.56 -19.29 -3.59
CA GLN A 35 -8.31 -18.62 -3.97
C GLN A 35 -7.40 -18.31 -2.77
N GLY A 36 -7.94 -18.35 -1.55
CA GLY A 36 -7.28 -17.70 -0.41
C GLY A 36 -7.15 -16.19 -0.65
N PRO A 37 -6.77 -15.38 0.35
CA PRO A 37 -6.23 -14.08 0.03
C PRO A 37 -4.99 -14.28 -0.87
N PRO A 38 -4.79 -13.46 -1.91
CA PRO A 38 -3.48 -13.41 -2.54
C PRO A 38 -2.43 -13.18 -1.45
N GLU A 39 -1.31 -13.91 -1.51
CA GLU A 39 -0.26 -13.97 -0.46
C GLU A 39 0.18 -12.58 0.00
N ILE A 40 0.14 -11.62 -0.93
CA ILE A 40 0.40 -10.20 -0.68
C ILE A 40 -0.51 -9.57 0.40
N LEU A 41 -1.67 -10.13 0.73
CA LEU A 41 -2.62 -9.62 1.74
C LEU A 41 -2.50 -10.36 3.09
N ASP A 42 -1.60 -11.33 3.24
CA ASP A 42 -1.26 -11.95 4.53
C ASP A 42 -0.10 -11.21 5.21
N ASN A 43 -0.27 -9.88 5.38
CA ASN A 43 0.82 -8.96 5.71
C ASN A 43 0.58 -8.15 6.99
N ARG A 44 -0.48 -8.46 7.74
CA ARG A 44 -0.94 -7.71 8.95
C ARG A 44 -1.25 -6.21 8.72
N LEU A 45 -1.23 -5.73 7.47
CA LEU A 45 -1.60 -4.36 7.13
C LEU A 45 -3.12 -4.19 7.18
N SER A 46 -3.55 -2.93 7.29
CA SER A 46 -4.97 -2.58 7.34
C SER A 46 -5.71 -2.98 6.06
N SER A 47 -7.03 -3.16 6.16
CA SER A 47 -7.89 -3.48 5.00
C SER A 47 -7.79 -2.42 3.89
N THR A 48 -7.61 -1.14 4.24
CA THR A 48 -7.45 -0.05 3.26
C THR A 48 -6.11 -0.08 2.51
N ILE A 49 -5.02 -0.50 3.16
CA ILE A 49 -3.72 -0.69 2.49
C ILE A 49 -3.82 -1.90 1.57
N ASN A 50 -4.43 -2.99 2.05
CA ASN A 50 -4.66 -4.20 1.28
C ASN A 50 -5.53 -3.97 0.03
N GLU A 51 -6.54 -3.10 0.11
CA GLU A 51 -7.31 -2.67 -1.05
C GLU A 51 -6.46 -1.87 -2.06
N THR A 52 -5.57 -1.01 -1.58
CA THR A 52 -4.60 -0.29 -2.44
C THR A 52 -3.69 -1.24 -3.18
N LEU A 53 -3.11 -2.21 -2.46
CA LEU A 53 -2.21 -3.22 -3.02
C LEU A 53 -2.92 -4.10 -4.06
N TYR A 54 -4.19 -4.45 -3.80
CA TYR A 54 -5.00 -5.21 -4.74
C TYR A 54 -5.19 -4.46 -6.06
N LEU A 55 -5.59 -3.19 -6.02
CA LEU A 55 -5.77 -2.39 -7.23
C LEU A 55 -4.46 -2.15 -7.97
N HIS A 56 -3.36 -1.96 -7.25
CA HIS A 56 -2.03 -1.89 -7.84
C HIS A 56 -1.65 -3.17 -8.58
N HIS A 57 -1.94 -4.33 -7.98
CA HIS A 57 -1.70 -5.63 -8.61
C HIS A 57 -2.54 -5.84 -9.89
N GLN A 58 -3.68 -5.16 -10.02
CA GLN A 58 -4.46 -5.10 -11.25
C GLN A 58 -3.86 -4.17 -12.33
N GLY A 59 -2.72 -3.55 -12.06
CA GLY A 59 -2.01 -2.67 -12.99
C GLY A 59 -2.44 -1.20 -12.94
N LEU A 60 -3.20 -0.80 -11.92
CA LEU A 60 -3.58 0.61 -11.75
C LEU A 60 -2.43 1.41 -11.14
N ASN A 61 -2.21 2.61 -11.67
CA ASN A 61 -1.28 3.57 -11.08
C ASN A 61 -1.91 4.33 -9.90
N ILE A 62 -1.10 5.12 -9.20
CA ILE A 62 -1.46 5.84 -7.98
C ILE A 62 -2.68 6.74 -8.19
N GLU A 63 -2.72 7.46 -9.31
CA GLU A 63 -3.77 8.41 -9.67
C GLU A 63 -5.08 7.69 -9.99
N GLN A 64 -5.01 6.56 -10.69
CA GLN A 64 -6.15 5.70 -11.00
C GLN A 64 -6.73 5.09 -9.72
N ILE A 65 -5.86 4.59 -8.82
CA ILE A 65 -6.26 4.07 -7.51
C ILE A 65 -6.93 5.16 -6.69
N ALA A 66 -6.32 6.35 -6.62
CA ALA A 66 -6.86 7.49 -5.89
C ALA A 66 -8.26 7.84 -6.40
N ARG A 67 -8.45 7.93 -7.72
CA ARG A 67 -9.76 8.20 -8.33
C ARG A 67 -10.78 7.09 -8.07
N GLN A 68 -10.38 5.82 -8.18
CA GLN A 68 -11.29 4.69 -8.00
C GLN A 68 -11.74 4.53 -6.55
N ARG A 69 -10.86 4.86 -5.59
CA ARG A 69 -11.14 4.76 -4.15
C ARG A 69 -11.68 6.05 -3.54
N ASP A 70 -11.85 7.11 -4.34
CA ASP A 70 -12.20 8.46 -3.87
C ASP A 70 -11.25 8.97 -2.76
N LEU A 71 -9.95 8.76 -2.98
CA LEU A 71 -8.88 9.19 -2.09
C LEU A 71 -8.02 10.27 -2.75
N LYS A 72 -7.27 11.01 -1.92
CA LYS A 72 -6.20 11.87 -2.43
C LYS A 72 -5.00 11.00 -2.82
N PRO A 73 -4.25 11.34 -3.90
CA PRO A 73 -3.01 10.63 -4.25
C PRO A 73 -2.03 10.50 -3.08
N ALA A 74 -1.92 11.55 -2.25
CA ALA A 74 -1.09 11.53 -1.04
C ALA A 74 -1.43 10.37 -0.08
N THR A 75 -2.73 10.08 0.12
CA THR A 75 -3.16 8.95 0.96
C THR A 75 -2.79 7.60 0.36
N VAL A 76 -2.81 7.50 -0.97
CA VAL A 76 -2.38 6.29 -1.68
C VAL A 76 -0.86 6.10 -1.55
N TYR A 77 -0.07 7.17 -1.65
CA TYR A 77 1.37 7.13 -1.34
C TYR A 77 1.63 6.69 0.09
N ASP A 78 0.87 7.16 1.07
CA ASP A 78 1.03 6.76 2.47
C ASP A 78 0.77 5.25 2.66
N HIS A 79 -0.29 4.71 2.04
CA HIS A 79 -0.51 3.27 2.04
C HIS A 79 0.65 2.47 1.41
N PHE A 80 1.24 2.97 0.32
CA PHE A 80 2.40 2.31 -0.29
C PHE A 80 3.64 2.43 0.58
N ALA A 81 3.88 3.57 1.23
CA ALA A 81 5.00 3.73 2.15
C ALA A 81 4.90 2.72 3.31
N GLU A 82 3.72 2.54 3.90
CA GLU A 82 3.50 1.52 4.93
C GLU A 82 3.73 0.09 4.41
N ALA A 83 3.26 -0.21 3.20
CA ALA A 83 3.47 -1.53 2.58
C ALA A 83 4.94 -1.80 2.24
N ILE A 84 5.69 -0.77 1.82
CA ILE A 84 7.13 -0.85 1.54
C ILE A 84 7.89 -1.10 2.85
N ALA A 85 7.60 -0.33 3.91
CA ALA A 85 8.23 -0.51 5.22
C ALA A 85 7.96 -1.90 5.82
N ALA A 86 6.81 -2.51 5.50
CA ALA A 86 6.47 -3.87 5.88
C ALA A 86 7.10 -4.96 4.98
N GLY A 87 7.88 -4.58 3.96
CA GLY A 87 8.52 -5.49 3.01
C GLY A 87 7.55 -6.21 2.05
N VAL A 88 6.30 -5.74 1.94
CA VAL A 88 5.25 -6.37 1.13
C VAL A 88 5.41 -6.07 -0.35
N VAL A 89 5.87 -4.85 -0.66
CA VAL A 89 6.12 -4.39 -2.04
C VAL A 89 7.45 -3.66 -2.11
N ASN A 90 8.11 -3.74 -3.26
CA ASN A 90 9.34 -3.00 -3.48
C ASN A 90 9.03 -1.59 -4.01
N VAL A 91 9.75 -0.58 -3.53
CA VAL A 91 9.58 0.82 -3.98
C VAL A 91 9.69 0.97 -5.51
N ARG A 92 10.53 0.16 -6.16
CA ARG A 92 10.73 0.15 -7.63
C ARG A 92 9.51 -0.38 -8.41
N GLN A 93 8.61 -1.10 -7.74
CA GLN A 93 7.35 -1.56 -8.34
C GLN A 93 6.27 -0.47 -8.29
N ILE A 94 6.40 0.49 -7.37
CA ILE A 94 5.39 1.53 -7.12
C ILE A 94 5.74 2.82 -7.85
N LEU A 95 7.01 3.24 -7.75
CA LEU A 95 7.45 4.52 -8.29
C LEU A 95 8.10 4.35 -9.66
N PRO A 96 7.75 5.19 -10.65
CA PRO A 96 8.39 5.21 -11.96
C PRO A 96 9.76 5.92 -11.90
N LEU A 97 10.63 5.51 -10.99
CA LEU A 97 11.98 6.07 -10.85
C LEU A 97 12.93 5.35 -11.80
N ASN A 98 13.69 6.13 -12.58
CA ASN A 98 14.80 5.56 -13.33
C ASN A 98 16.00 5.29 -12.40
N GLU A 99 16.99 4.52 -12.89
CA GLU A 99 18.17 4.17 -12.09
C GLU A 99 19.00 5.38 -11.64
N ASN A 100 19.04 6.46 -12.43
CA ASN A 100 19.79 7.65 -12.07
C ASN A 100 19.12 8.40 -10.91
N ASP A 101 17.79 8.50 -10.94
CA ASP A 101 17.00 9.14 -9.89
C ASP A 101 17.14 8.35 -8.58
N TYR A 102 17.02 7.02 -8.65
CA TYR A 102 17.20 6.15 -7.49
C TYR A 102 18.60 6.32 -6.88
N LYS A 103 19.66 6.29 -7.71
CA LYS A 103 21.04 6.51 -7.26
C LYS A 103 21.25 7.89 -6.65
N ARG A 104 20.66 8.93 -7.23
CA ARG A 104 20.75 10.30 -6.72
C ARG A 104 20.12 10.42 -5.34
N ILE A 105 18.95 9.82 -5.14
CA ILE A 105 18.24 9.84 -3.86
C ILE A 105 19.00 9.00 -2.82
N SER A 106 19.45 7.81 -3.19
CA SER A 106 20.26 6.92 -2.33
C SER A 106 21.56 7.59 -1.86
N ALA A 107 22.31 8.22 -2.76
CA ALA A 107 23.53 8.95 -2.38
C ALA A 107 23.25 10.13 -1.43
N ALA A 108 22.13 10.83 -1.62
CA ALA A 108 21.72 11.91 -0.71
C ALA A 108 21.33 11.37 0.67
N MET A 109 20.68 10.20 0.76
CA MET A 109 20.38 9.55 2.03
C MET A 109 21.65 9.11 2.78
N GLU A 110 22.62 8.51 2.07
CA GLU A 110 23.92 8.13 2.66
C GLU A 110 24.67 9.34 3.25
N LEU A 111 24.64 10.48 2.56
CA LEU A 111 25.26 11.72 3.02
C LEU A 111 24.62 12.23 4.31
N LEU A 112 23.29 12.18 4.39
CA LEU A 112 22.53 12.74 5.52
C LEU A 112 22.53 11.83 6.75
N ARG A 113 22.82 10.52 6.59
CA ARG A 113 22.78 9.51 7.66
C ARG A 113 21.48 9.53 8.49
N SER A 114 20.39 9.97 7.87
CA SER A 114 19.10 10.18 8.53
C SER A 114 18.00 9.56 7.69
N CYS A 115 17.36 8.53 8.23
CA CYS A 115 16.23 7.83 7.60
C CYS A 115 14.90 8.11 8.34
N ASP A 116 14.79 9.26 9.01
CA ASP A 116 13.61 9.66 9.79
C ASP A 116 12.85 10.84 9.13
N GLU A 117 11.72 11.26 9.72
CA GLU A 117 10.94 12.42 9.21
C GLU A 117 11.77 13.71 9.12
N LYS A 118 12.80 13.86 9.95
CA LYS A 118 13.75 14.99 9.86
C LYS A 118 14.64 14.86 8.64
N GLY A 119 15.03 13.62 8.27
CA GLY A 119 15.69 13.29 7.03
C GLY A 119 14.90 13.68 5.79
N LEU A 120 13.57 13.58 5.81
CA LEU A 120 12.72 13.89 4.65
C LEU A 120 12.87 15.34 4.17
N LYS A 121 12.85 16.32 5.09
CA LYS A 121 13.05 17.73 4.74
C LYS A 121 14.46 17.99 4.21
N SER A 122 15.47 17.45 4.90
CA SER A 122 16.88 17.59 4.49
C SER A 122 17.13 16.95 3.12
N LEU A 123 16.48 15.83 2.82
CA LEU A 123 16.57 15.12 1.54
C LEU A 123 15.92 15.95 0.43
N TYR A 124 14.74 16.51 0.68
CA TYR A 124 14.06 17.41 -0.24
C TYR A 124 14.91 18.64 -0.60
N GLU A 125 15.58 19.24 0.40
CA GLU A 125 16.49 20.38 0.19
C GLU A 125 17.78 19.96 -0.54
N THR A 126 18.40 18.84 -0.18
CA THR A 126 19.63 18.31 -0.80
C THR A 126 19.42 17.91 -2.27
N LEU A 127 18.21 17.48 -2.61
CA LEU A 127 17.83 17.10 -3.97
C LEU A 127 17.30 18.29 -4.79
N ASP A 128 17.54 19.52 -4.35
CA ASP A 128 17.08 20.75 -5.01
C ASP A 128 15.57 20.76 -5.30
N LYS A 129 14.77 20.11 -4.45
CA LYS A 129 13.31 20.00 -4.59
C LYS A 129 12.87 19.30 -5.89
N ALA A 130 13.72 18.48 -6.47
CA ALA A 130 13.43 17.78 -7.73
C ALA A 130 12.38 16.66 -7.59
N TYR A 131 12.08 16.21 -6.35
CA TYR A 131 11.17 15.11 -6.07
C TYR A 131 10.15 15.50 -5.02
N ASP A 132 8.91 15.03 -5.18
CA ASP A 132 7.84 15.31 -4.23
C ASP A 132 8.01 14.55 -2.91
N TYR A 133 7.53 15.15 -1.82
CA TYR A 133 7.55 14.55 -0.48
C TYR A 133 6.98 13.12 -0.41
N PRO A 134 5.86 12.77 -1.05
CA PRO A 134 5.32 11.41 -1.01
C PRO A 134 6.23 10.36 -1.68
N VAL A 135 6.94 10.75 -2.74
CA VAL A 135 7.92 9.91 -3.44
C VAL A 135 9.11 9.64 -2.51
N LEU A 136 9.67 10.70 -1.93
CA LEU A 136 10.79 10.60 -0.99
C LEU A 136 10.41 9.75 0.25
N ARG A 137 9.19 9.87 0.76
CA ARG A 137 8.68 9.06 1.87
C ARG A 137 8.68 7.56 1.56
N CYS A 138 8.25 7.16 0.35
CA CYS A 138 8.27 5.76 -0.06
C CYS A 138 9.68 5.18 -0.13
N ILE A 139 10.68 6.00 -0.51
CA ILE A 139 12.09 5.57 -0.57
C ILE A 139 12.68 5.48 0.83
N ILE A 140 12.39 6.43 1.73
CA ILE A 140 12.83 6.32 3.13
C ILE A 140 12.24 5.06 3.79
N ALA A 141 10.99 4.74 3.46
CA ALA A 141 10.33 3.51 3.93
C ALA A 141 11.05 2.23 3.47
N SER A 142 11.67 2.22 2.28
CA SER A 142 12.43 1.04 1.81
C SER A 142 13.76 0.84 2.52
N GLU A 143 14.32 1.88 3.13
CA GLU A 143 15.61 1.82 3.85
C GLU A 143 15.43 1.66 5.38
N SER A 144 14.19 1.77 5.87
CA SER A 144 13.84 1.69 7.29
C SER A 144 13.25 0.34 7.71
N GLY A 145 12.98 -0.54 6.73
CA GLY A 145 12.42 -1.90 6.90
C GLY A 145 13.47 -2.98 7.09
#